data_AF-A0A6B3R324-F1
#
_entry.id   AF-A0A6B3R324-F1
#
_cell.length_a   1.000
_cell.length_b   1.000
_cell.length_c   1.000
_cell.angle_alpha   90.00
_cell.angle_beta   90.00
_cell.angle_gamma   90.00
#
_symmetry.space_group_name_H-M   'P 1'
#
loop_
_entity.id
_entity.type
_entity.pdbx_description
1 polymer ?
#
loop_
_entity_poly.entity_id
_entity_poly.type
_entity_poly.pdbx_seq_one_letter_code
_entity_poly.pdbx_strand_id
1 'polypeptide(L)'
;MDKLTFKTESYLINGKNNERFFPFLELEYNEWVIYENDIPKYFIGLHSDVESDFEIINWLLTELKNGKDLRNLILELGKKYNKNWDIFPSQRGLEIENSYQTEQLELEVFTDKTIDKIKTTPQHRL
;
A
#
# COMPACT_ATOMS: atom_id res chain seq x y z
N MET A 1 -14.16 -4.17 -9.29
CA MET A 1 -12.84 -4.56 -9.81
C MET A 1 -11.95 -4.54 -8.58
N ASP A 2 -11.62 -5.71 -8.03
CA ASP A 2 -11.05 -5.77 -6.68
C ASP A 2 -9.51 -5.71 -6.71
N LYS A 3 -8.90 -5.80 -7.90
CA LYS A 3 -7.46 -5.78 -8.08
C LYS A 3 -7.05 -4.99 -9.31
N LEU A 4 -5.87 -4.40 -9.26
CA LEU A 4 -5.22 -3.66 -10.34
C LEU A 4 -3.88 -4.32 -10.66
N THR A 5 -3.53 -4.32 -11.93
CA THR A 5 -2.24 -4.79 -12.41
C THR A 5 -1.38 -3.59 -12.76
N PHE A 6 -0.23 -3.48 -12.11
CA PHE A 6 0.80 -2.48 -12.38
C PHE A 6 1.93 -3.10 -13.18
N LYS A 7 2.46 -2.33 -14.14
CA LYS A 7 3.77 -2.59 -14.74
C LYS A 7 4.72 -1.54 -14.18
N THR A 8 5.47 -1.92 -13.17
CA THR A 8 6.41 -1.04 -12.45
C THR A 8 7.83 -1.49 -12.71
N GLU A 9 8.77 -0.57 -12.60
CA GLU A 9 10.17 -0.94 -12.45
C GLU A 9 10.43 -1.56 -11.08
N SER A 10 11.46 -2.38 -10.98
CA SER A 10 11.99 -2.92 -9.74
C SER A 10 13.51 -3.08 -9.84
N TYR A 11 14.20 -3.05 -8.70
CA TYR A 11 15.65 -3.28 -8.65
C TYR A 11 16.02 -4.22 -7.50
N LEU A 12 17.17 -4.90 -7.61
CA LEU A 12 17.68 -5.78 -6.56
C LEU A 12 18.23 -4.95 -5.40
N ILE A 13 17.93 -5.39 -4.18
CA ILE A 13 18.39 -4.76 -2.96
C ILE A 13 19.73 -5.37 -2.53
N ASN A 14 20.77 -4.55 -2.40
CA ASN A 14 22.09 -4.99 -1.96
C ASN A 14 22.02 -5.60 -0.55
N GLY A 15 22.61 -6.79 -0.37
CA GLY A 15 22.63 -7.51 0.90
C GLY A 15 21.34 -8.27 1.26
N LYS A 16 20.37 -8.38 0.35
CA LYS A 16 19.04 -8.97 0.60
C LYS A 16 18.70 -10.17 -0.30
N ASN A 17 19.65 -11.06 -0.59
CA ASN A 17 19.39 -12.37 -1.24
C ASN A 17 18.38 -12.36 -2.41
N ASN A 18 18.57 -11.44 -3.36
CA ASN A 18 17.71 -11.24 -4.54
C ASN A 18 16.30 -10.68 -4.28
N GLU A 19 16.01 -10.16 -3.09
CA GLU A 19 14.81 -9.35 -2.86
C GLU A 19 14.82 -8.10 -3.75
N ARG A 20 13.63 -7.73 -4.25
CA ARG A 20 13.46 -6.62 -5.17
C ARG A 20 12.62 -5.53 -4.55
N PHE A 21 13.04 -4.28 -4.76
CA PHE A 21 12.31 -3.10 -4.34
C PHE A 21 11.46 -2.55 -5.49
N PHE A 22 10.25 -2.12 -5.18
CA PHE A 22 9.32 -1.51 -6.13
C PHE A 22 9.17 -0.02 -5.79
N PRO A 23 9.82 0.89 -6.55
CA PRO A 23 9.72 2.32 -6.32
C PRO A 23 8.39 2.93 -6.76
N PHE A 24 7.61 2.25 -7.62
CA PHE A 24 6.33 2.74 -8.16
C PHE A 24 6.40 4.16 -8.73
N LEU A 25 7.33 4.37 -9.67
CA LEU A 25 7.57 5.68 -10.28
C LEU A 25 6.39 6.18 -11.13
N GLU A 26 5.48 5.29 -11.49
CA GLU A 26 4.31 5.56 -12.32
C GLU A 26 3.08 6.08 -11.55
N LEU A 27 3.11 6.08 -10.21
CA LEU A 27 1.98 6.53 -9.40
C LEU A 27 1.81 8.05 -9.44
N GLU A 28 0.55 8.49 -9.48
CA GLU A 28 0.21 9.90 -9.32
C GLU A 28 0.36 10.37 -7.85
N TYR A 29 0.42 11.69 -7.63
CA TYR A 29 0.68 12.28 -6.30
C TYR A 29 -0.34 11.89 -5.22
N ASN A 30 -1.55 11.52 -5.64
CA ASN A 30 -2.68 11.14 -4.81
C ASN A 30 -2.88 9.61 -4.78
N GLU A 31 -1.99 8.85 -5.40
CA GLU A 31 -1.98 7.40 -5.40
C GLU A 31 -0.87 6.88 -4.49
N TRP A 32 -1.18 5.84 -3.73
CA TRP A 32 -0.26 5.27 -2.77
C TRP A 32 -0.38 3.75 -2.75
N VAL A 33 0.68 3.10 -2.24
CA VAL A 33 0.72 1.66 -2.01
C VAL A 33 0.84 1.41 -0.52
N ILE A 34 -0.01 0.53 0.00
CA ILE A 34 0.09 0.01 1.35
C ILE A 34 0.84 -1.32 1.29
N TYR A 35 1.90 -1.41 2.06
CA TYR A 35 2.72 -2.59 2.26
C TYR A 35 2.20 -3.36 3.46
N GLU A 36 1.99 -4.66 3.32
CA GLU A 36 1.72 -5.57 4.44
C GLU A 36 2.95 -6.43 4.69
N ASN A 37 3.60 -6.25 5.85
CA ASN A 37 4.90 -6.87 6.16
C ASN A 37 5.96 -6.57 5.09
N ASP A 38 6.10 -5.30 4.71
CA ASP A 38 7.02 -4.82 3.66
C ASP A 38 6.76 -5.34 2.24
N ILE A 39 5.67 -6.08 2.01
CA ILE A 39 5.27 -6.55 0.69
C ILE A 39 4.15 -5.64 0.16
N PRO A 40 4.31 -5.00 -1.02
CA PRO A 40 3.27 -4.14 -1.59
C PRO A 40 2.02 -4.98 -1.86
N LYS A 41 0.88 -4.55 -1.34
CA LYS A 41 -0.34 -5.38 -1.34
C LYS A 41 -1.61 -4.65 -1.73
N TYR A 42 -1.77 -3.42 -1.26
CA TYR A 42 -2.96 -2.63 -1.55
C TYR A 42 -2.61 -1.36 -2.30
N PHE A 43 -3.47 -1.00 -3.25
CA PHE A 43 -3.45 0.28 -3.92
C PHE A 43 -4.52 1.18 -3.33
N ILE A 44 -4.19 2.44 -3.10
CA ILE A 44 -5.14 3.46 -2.66
C ILE A 44 -5.02 4.72 -3.52
N GLY A 45 -6.14 5.14 -4.11
CA GLY A 45 -6.26 6.41 -4.83
C GLY A 45 -7.12 7.39 -4.04
N LEU A 46 -6.59 8.58 -3.76
CA LEU A 46 -7.22 9.62 -2.93
C LEU A 46 -7.57 10.85 -3.78
N HIS A 47 -8.52 10.71 -4.70
CA HIS A 47 -8.97 11.82 -5.54
C HIS A 47 -9.87 12.77 -4.73
N SER A 48 -9.41 13.99 -4.46
CA SER A 48 -10.07 14.94 -3.54
C SER A 48 -11.35 15.58 -4.07
N ASP A 49 -11.55 15.52 -5.38
CA ASP A 49 -12.52 16.36 -6.09
C ASP A 49 -13.91 15.72 -6.19
N VAL A 50 -14.02 14.44 -5.83
CA VAL A 50 -15.28 13.68 -5.82
C VAL A 50 -15.29 12.78 -4.59
N GLU A 51 -16.42 12.71 -3.88
CA GLU A 51 -16.61 11.68 -2.85
C GLU A 51 -16.43 10.30 -3.48
N SER A 52 -15.62 9.46 -2.86
CA SER A 52 -15.44 8.08 -3.30
C SER A 52 -16.70 7.29 -2.98
N ASP A 53 -17.03 6.29 -3.79
CA ASP A 53 -18.06 5.31 -3.45
C ASP A 53 -17.69 4.44 -2.23
N PHE A 54 -16.45 4.55 -1.72
CA PHE A 54 -15.93 3.79 -0.59
C PHE A 54 -15.86 4.64 0.68
N GLU A 55 -16.55 4.21 1.74
CA GLU A 55 -16.62 4.92 3.03
C GLU A 55 -15.24 5.07 3.67
N ILE A 56 -14.39 4.04 3.59
CA ILE A 56 -13.02 4.08 4.10
C ILE A 56 -12.17 5.15 3.41
N ILE A 57 -12.39 5.38 2.11
CA ILE A 57 -11.67 6.40 1.34
C ILE A 57 -12.17 7.79 1.73
N ASN A 58 -13.49 7.95 1.88
CA ASN A 58 -14.07 9.21 2.36
C ASN A 58 -13.61 9.57 3.77
N TRP A 59 -13.51 8.58 4.66
CA TRP A 59 -12.93 8.76 5.99
C TRP A 59 -11.48 9.22 5.92
N LEU A 60 -10.62 8.56 5.13
CA LEU A 60 -9.23 8.97 4.94
C LEU A 60 -9.13 10.39 4.40
N LEU A 61 -9.87 10.73 3.34
CA LEU A 61 -9.91 12.09 2.79
C LEU A 61 -10.32 13.14 3.83
N THR A 62 -11.29 12.81 4.69
CA THR A 62 -11.74 13.70 5.78
C THR A 62 -10.64 13.93 6.81
N GLU A 63 -9.98 12.86 7.24
CA GLU A 63 -8.88 12.95 8.22
C GLU A 63 -7.67 13.72 7.67
N LEU A 64 -7.35 13.53 6.39
CA LEU A 64 -6.30 14.30 5.71
C LEU A 64 -6.65 15.78 5.60
N LYS A 65 -7.91 16.12 5.28
CA LYS A 65 -8.41 17.52 5.30
C LYS A 65 -8.32 18.14 6.69
N ASN A 66 -8.42 17.33 7.74
CA ASN A 66 -8.22 17.76 9.13
C ASN A 66 -6.74 17.87 9.54
N GLY A 67 -5.80 17.71 8.60
CA GLY A 67 -4.36 17.87 8.82
C GLY A 67 -3.68 16.64 9.39
N LYS A 68 -4.34 15.47 9.41
CA LYS A 68 -3.67 14.21 9.76
C LYS A 68 -2.77 13.74 8.63
N ASP A 69 -1.77 12.96 9.00
CA ASP A 69 -0.81 12.36 8.07
C ASP A 69 -1.30 10.97 7.60
N LEU A 70 -1.19 10.69 6.30
CA LEU A 70 -1.66 9.44 5.69
C LEU A 70 -0.96 8.22 6.29
N ARG A 71 0.36 8.29 6.50
CA ARG A 71 1.12 7.17 7.05
C ARG A 71 0.61 6.82 8.44
N ASN A 72 0.41 7.81 9.30
CA ASN A 72 -0.12 7.60 10.64
C ASN A 72 -1.52 6.98 10.62
N LEU A 73 -2.40 7.43 9.73
CA LEU A 73 -3.74 6.84 9.55
C LEU A 73 -3.68 5.37 9.13
N ILE A 74 -2.81 5.04 8.17
CA ILE A 74 -2.62 3.65 7.70
C ILE A 74 -2.02 2.78 8.82
N LEU A 75 -1.05 3.28 9.57
CA LEU A 75 -0.46 2.58 10.72
C LEU A 75 -1.49 2.31 11.82
N GLU A 76 -2.35 3.29 12.13
CA GLU A 76 -3.44 3.14 13.10
C GLU A 76 -4.49 2.12 12.64
N LEU A 77 -4.89 2.17 11.37
CA LEU A 77 -5.77 1.16 10.78
C LEU A 77 -5.14 -0.24 10.84
N GLY A 78 -3.86 -0.36 10.47
CA GLY A 78 -3.12 -1.61 10.54
C GLY A 78 -3.16 -2.20 11.94
N LYS A 79 -2.79 -1.41 12.96
CA LYS A 79 -2.84 -1.81 14.37
C LYS A 79 -4.24 -2.26 14.79
N LYS A 80 -5.28 -1.49 14.44
CA LYS A 80 -6.68 -1.80 14.76
C LYS A 80 -7.09 -3.19 14.24
N TYR A 81 -6.58 -3.60 13.09
CA TYR A 81 -6.90 -4.88 12.47
C TYR A 81 -5.84 -5.96 12.65
N ASN A 82 -4.86 -5.76 13.55
CA ASN A 82 -3.73 -6.66 13.77
C ASN A 82 -2.95 -6.96 12.47
N LYS A 83 -2.72 -5.92 11.69
CA LYS A 83 -1.97 -5.92 10.44
C LYS A 83 -0.75 -5.02 10.54
N ASN A 84 0.35 -5.46 9.95
CA ASN A 84 1.57 -4.66 9.84
C ASN A 84 1.53 -3.87 8.53
N TRP A 85 0.81 -2.74 8.55
CA TRP A 85 0.64 -1.86 7.40
C TRP A 85 1.49 -0.61 7.51
N ASP A 86 2.13 -0.22 6.41
CA ASP A 86 2.80 1.07 6.25
C ASP A 86 2.70 1.49 4.77
N ILE A 87 2.82 2.78 4.46
CA ILE A 87 2.98 3.28 3.09
C ILE A 87 4.46 3.53 2.74
N PHE A 88 5.35 3.43 3.74
CA PHE A 88 6.78 3.42 3.54
C PHE A 88 7.36 2.04 3.88
N PRO A 89 7.86 1.29 2.89
CA PRO A 89 8.53 0.03 3.16
C PRO A 89 9.79 0.26 3.98
N SER A 90 10.03 -0.61 4.97
CA SER A 90 11.21 -0.54 5.84
C SER A 90 12.50 -0.88 5.09
N GLN A 91 12.38 -1.65 4.01
CA GLN A 91 13.49 -2.20 3.24
C GLN A 91 14.00 -1.27 2.12
N ARG A 92 14.32 -0.02 2.43
CA ARG A 92 15.12 0.80 1.50
C ARG A 92 16.59 0.40 1.64
N GLY A 93 17.00 -0.67 0.97
CA GLY A 93 18.42 -0.96 0.82
C GLY A 93 19.03 -0.21 -0.35
N LEU A 94 20.36 -0.19 -0.40
CA LEU A 94 21.10 0.34 -1.53
C LEU A 94 20.80 -0.49 -2.77
N GLU A 95 20.47 0.18 -3.86
CA GLU A 95 20.27 -0.43 -5.17
C GLU A 95 21.55 -1.16 -5.62
N ILE A 96 21.40 -2.33 -6.26
CA ILE A 96 22.46 -2.92 -7.08
C ILE A 96 22.38 -2.27 -8.48
N GLU A 97 23.43 -1.57 -8.89
CA GLU A 97 23.49 -0.90 -10.20
C GLU A 97 23.15 -1.86 -11.35
N ASN A 98 22.44 -1.35 -12.36
CA ASN A 98 22.02 -2.08 -13.56
C ASN A 98 21.11 -3.30 -13.28
N SER A 99 20.52 -3.39 -12.09
CA SER A 99 19.59 -4.48 -11.76
C SER A 99 18.14 -4.18 -12.13
N TYR A 100 17.83 -2.97 -12.61
CA TYR A 100 16.48 -2.55 -12.98
C TYR A 100 15.83 -3.51 -13.99
N GLN A 101 14.57 -3.85 -13.73
CA GLN A 101 13.73 -4.56 -14.69
C GLN A 101 12.28 -4.14 -14.53
N THR A 102 11.49 -4.27 -15.59
CA THR A 102 10.04 -4.09 -15.52
C THR A 102 9.39 -5.38 -15.02
N GLU A 103 8.51 -5.25 -14.02
CA GLU A 103 7.73 -6.34 -13.46
C GLU A 103 6.23 -6.04 -13.47
N GLN A 104 5.45 -7.11 -13.52
CA GLN A 104 4.00 -7.02 -13.39
C GLN A 104 3.60 -7.41 -11.97
N LEU A 105 2.96 -6.50 -11.26
CA LEU A 105 2.49 -6.70 -9.89
C LEU A 105 0.97 -6.54 -9.82
N GLU A 106 0.33 -7.36 -9.01
CA GLU A 106 -1.10 -7.24 -8.73
C GLU A 106 -1.32 -6.66 -7.33
N LEU A 107 -2.06 -5.55 -7.24
CA LEU A 107 -2.44 -4.90 -5.99
C LEU A 107 -3.96 -4.97 -5.79
N GLU A 108 -4.42 -5.24 -4.57
CA GLU A 108 -5.84 -5.17 -4.22
C GLU A 108 -6.25 -3.71 -4.02
N VAL A 109 -7.39 -3.29 -4.58
CA VAL A 109 -7.89 -1.92 -4.37
C VAL A 109 -8.38 -1.82 -2.92
N PHE A 110 -7.85 -0.83 -2.19
CA PHE A 110 -8.21 -0.62 -0.79
C PHE A 110 -9.61 0.00 -0.68
N THR A 111 -10.58 -0.80 -0.26
CA THR A 111 -12.01 -0.42 -0.20
C THR A 111 -12.66 -0.95 1.08
N ASP A 112 -13.93 -0.64 1.31
CA ASP A 112 -14.69 -1.19 2.44
C ASP A 112 -14.70 -2.72 2.44
N LYS A 113 -14.75 -3.34 1.24
CA LYS A 113 -14.65 -4.79 1.09
C LYS A 113 -13.34 -5.34 1.62
N THR A 114 -12.23 -4.62 1.45
CA THR A 114 -10.92 -5.01 2.01
C THR A 114 -11.02 -5.09 3.53
N ILE A 115 -11.61 -4.07 4.15
CA ILE A 115 -11.83 -4.00 5.58
C ILE A 115 -12.75 -5.13 6.07
N ASP A 116 -13.85 -5.39 5.35
CA ASP A 116 -14.81 -6.42 5.74
C ASP A 116 -14.26 -7.84 5.60
N LYS A 117 -13.44 -8.11 4.58
CA LYS A 117 -12.68 -9.37 4.46
C LYS A 117 -11.75 -9.58 5.67
N ILE A 118 -11.10 -8.52 6.15
CA ILE A 118 -10.19 -8.61 7.29
C ILE A 118 -10.96 -8.87 8.59
N LYS A 119 -12.10 -8.20 8.81
CA LYS A 119 -12.96 -8.44 9.98
C LYS A 119 -13.51 -9.86 10.04
N THR A 120 -13.77 -10.48 8.89
CA THR A 120 -14.35 -11.83 8.78
C THR A 120 -13.31 -12.95 8.74
N THR A 121 -12.03 -12.64 8.58
CA THR A 121 -10.94 -13.62 8.63
C THR A 121 -10.63 -13.99 10.09
N PRO A 122 -10.64 -15.28 10.47
CA PRO A 122 -10.28 -15.69 11.82
C PRO A 122 -8.87 -15.20 12.17
N GLN A 123 -8.77 -14.33 13.16
CA GLN A 123 -7.47 -13.95 13.70
C GLN A 123 -6.93 -15.15 14.49
N HIS A 124 -6.08 -15.96 13.87
CA HIS A 124 -5.33 -16.99 14.60
C HIS A 124 -4.47 -16.28 15.66
N ARG A 125 -4.92 -16.36 16.91
CA ARG A 125 -4.08 -16.08 18.08
C ARG A 125 -3.06 -17.20 18.15
N LEU A 126 -1.81 -16.88 17.86
CA LEU A 126 -0.66 -17.71 18.25
C LEU A 126 -0.46 -17.60 19.77
#